data_AF-A0A8R1V2D9-F1
#
_entry.id   AF-A0A8R1V2D9-F1
#
_cell.length_a   1.000
_cell.length_b   1.000
_cell.length_c   1.000
_cell.angle_alpha   90.00
_cell.angle_beta   90.00
_cell.angle_gamma   90.00
#
_symmetry.space_group_name_H-M   'P 1'
#
loop_
_entity.id
_entity.type
_entity.pdbx_description
1 polymer ?
#
loop_
_entity_poly.entity_id
_entity_poly.type
_entity_poly.pdbx_seq_one_letter_code
_entity_poly.pdbx_strand_id
1 'polypeptide(L)'
;MCSVAGRKTLGRIVHSTSRCIYENLAYEEHLLRTHDPEREGELMMMWSNRPAVVFGRHQNPWAEVALDEAARRHVAVARRHSGGGTVYHDEGNLNISLLTSQKAHCRKRNLEMIARAINGRFAVKVVPTSRDDLEMQPGSRKCSGTAARIVRGRAYHHMTMLVDVDLARLSGILRSDLQTRVRSTATRSVRAPAVGYLRQDDARGASVDALAACLADAWREGFEKVDETRVDVGEATRTVEGVRKAIDELRDWEWIYGRTPAFEFETRGGELIKIRNGRVAEARDQSIVGERFTRELIAVL
;
A
#
# COMPACT_ATOMS: atom_id res chain seq x y z
N MET A 1 6.78 10.47 25.36
CA MET A 1 7.65 9.39 25.86
C MET A 1 6.99 8.06 25.55
N CYS A 2 7.56 7.27 24.62
CA CYS A 2 7.12 5.89 24.38
C CYS A 2 7.70 5.03 25.50
N SER A 3 6.98 4.86 26.61
CA SER A 3 7.38 3.86 27.62
C SER A 3 6.80 2.50 27.23
N VAL A 4 7.68 1.51 27.16
CA VAL A 4 7.30 0.09 27.07
C VAL A 4 6.98 -0.32 28.50
N ALA A 5 5.71 -0.20 28.90
CA ALA A 5 5.27 -0.73 30.18
C ALA A 5 5.28 -2.26 30.10
N GLY A 6 6.01 -2.89 31.03
CA GLY A 6 6.18 -4.34 31.16
C GLY A 6 4.87 -5.10 31.27
N ARG A 7 4.37 -5.55 30.13
CA ARG A 7 3.50 -6.72 30.03
C ARG A 7 4.32 -7.83 29.40
N LYS A 8 4.05 -9.06 29.82
CA LYS A 8 4.44 -10.26 29.08
C LYS A 8 3.83 -10.17 27.68
N THR A 9 4.57 -9.65 26.71
CA THR A 9 4.00 -9.32 25.40
C THR A 9 4.00 -10.55 24.52
N LEU A 10 2.81 -10.99 24.12
CA LEU A 10 2.62 -11.92 23.01
C LEU A 10 2.83 -11.16 21.70
N GLY A 11 3.59 -11.76 20.78
CA GLY A 11 3.70 -11.32 19.40
C GLY A 11 3.07 -12.34 18.46
N ARG A 12 2.62 -11.90 17.30
CA ARG A 12 2.17 -12.80 16.23
C ARG A 12 2.78 -12.42 14.90
N ILE A 13 3.08 -13.42 14.10
CA ILE A 13 3.53 -13.26 12.72
C ILE A 13 2.56 -14.02 11.81
N VAL A 14 2.06 -13.35 10.78
CA VAL A 14 1.21 -13.93 9.75
C VAL A 14 1.84 -13.71 8.39
N HIS A 15 2.12 -14.79 7.68
CA HIS A 15 2.54 -14.77 6.28
C HIS A 15 1.34 -15.06 5.40
N SER A 16 0.97 -14.14 4.51
CA SER A 16 -0.01 -14.44 3.47
C SER A 16 0.62 -15.33 2.40
N THR A 17 -0.07 -16.40 2.01
CA THR A 17 0.31 -17.18 0.82
C THR A 17 -0.27 -16.60 -0.48
N SER A 18 -1.23 -15.66 -0.39
CA SER A 18 -1.82 -15.04 -1.57
C SER A 18 -0.90 -13.97 -2.16
N ARG A 19 -0.89 -13.92 -3.50
CA ARG A 19 -0.25 -12.85 -4.28
C ARG A 19 -1.27 -11.91 -4.92
N CYS A 20 -2.53 -11.93 -4.48
CA CYS A 20 -3.60 -11.08 -4.99
C CYS A 20 -3.76 -9.84 -4.10
N ILE A 21 -3.60 -8.65 -4.69
CA ILE A 21 -3.68 -7.38 -3.94
C ILE A 21 -5.01 -7.20 -3.21
N TYR A 22 -6.13 -7.59 -3.84
CA TYR A 22 -7.45 -7.45 -3.25
C TYR A 22 -7.66 -8.39 -2.05
N GLU A 23 -7.15 -9.63 -2.14
CA GLU A 23 -7.24 -10.61 -1.07
C GLU A 23 -6.39 -10.19 0.14
N ASN A 24 -5.16 -9.74 -0.12
CA ASN A 24 -4.27 -9.28 0.94
C ASN A 24 -4.79 -8.02 1.65
N LEU A 25 -5.31 -7.03 0.91
CA LEU A 25 -5.94 -5.84 1.50
C LEU A 25 -7.22 -6.18 2.27
N ALA A 26 -8.01 -7.14 1.79
CA ALA A 26 -9.21 -7.61 2.47
C ALA A 26 -8.86 -8.26 3.81
N TYR A 27 -7.81 -9.08 3.84
CA TYR A 27 -7.34 -9.74 5.04
C TYR A 27 -6.69 -8.77 6.03
N GLU A 28 -5.90 -7.80 5.57
CA GLU A 28 -5.36 -6.73 6.42
C GLU A 28 -6.50 -5.94 7.11
N GLU A 29 -7.54 -5.56 6.36
CA GLU A 29 -8.70 -4.86 6.91
C GLU A 29 -9.50 -5.75 7.87
N HIS A 30 -9.63 -7.04 7.58
CA HIS A 30 -10.23 -8.00 8.50
C HIS A 30 -9.47 -8.06 9.81
N LEU A 31 -8.15 -8.26 9.77
CA LEU A 31 -7.29 -8.30 10.96
C LEU A 31 -7.40 -7.01 11.78
N LEU A 32 -7.38 -5.83 11.15
CA LEU A 32 -7.57 -4.56 11.86
C LEU A 32 -8.90 -4.51 12.64
N ARG A 33 -9.96 -5.13 12.09
CA ARG A 33 -11.31 -5.12 12.65
C ARG A 33 -11.58 -6.23 13.65
N THR A 34 -10.83 -7.32 13.64
CA THR A 34 -11.11 -8.49 14.48
C THR A 34 -10.03 -8.74 15.53
N HIS A 35 -8.76 -8.62 15.18
CA HIS A 35 -7.63 -8.81 16.09
C HIS A 35 -7.62 -7.76 17.20
N ASP A 36 -7.48 -8.19 18.44
CA ASP A 36 -7.36 -7.30 19.61
C ASP A 36 -5.92 -7.30 20.14
N PRO A 37 -5.09 -6.27 19.80
CA PRO A 37 -3.70 -6.23 20.22
C PRO A 37 -3.49 -6.16 21.72
N GLU A 38 -4.48 -5.70 22.50
CA GLU A 38 -4.34 -5.61 23.97
C GLU A 38 -4.51 -6.97 24.65
N ARG A 39 -5.25 -7.89 24.03
CA ARG A 39 -5.53 -9.24 24.55
C ARG A 39 -4.71 -10.32 23.85
N GLU A 40 -4.55 -10.19 22.54
CA GLU A 40 -3.98 -11.22 21.66
C GLU A 40 -2.52 -10.97 21.27
N GLY A 41 -1.97 -9.80 21.62
CA GLY A 41 -0.61 -9.40 21.29
C GLY A 41 -0.50 -8.53 20.03
N GLU A 42 0.65 -7.87 19.84
CA GLU A 42 0.90 -7.15 18.58
C GLU A 42 1.11 -8.15 17.42
N LEU A 43 0.73 -7.77 16.21
CA LEU A 43 0.77 -8.66 15.04
C LEU A 43 1.54 -8.03 13.88
N MET A 44 2.44 -8.79 13.28
CA MET A 44 3.07 -8.46 12.00
C MET A 44 2.51 -9.34 10.89
N MET A 45 1.86 -8.74 9.89
CA MET A 45 1.47 -9.43 8.66
C MET A 45 2.50 -9.13 7.56
N MET A 46 3.00 -10.16 6.90
CA MET A 46 3.91 -10.06 5.76
C MET A 46 3.26 -10.63 4.50
N TRP A 47 3.37 -9.90 3.40
CA TRP A 47 2.67 -10.22 2.17
C TRP A 47 3.28 -9.56 0.94
N SER A 48 3.22 -10.23 -0.20
CA SER A 48 3.68 -9.71 -1.49
C SER A 48 2.59 -9.91 -2.53
N ASN A 49 2.61 -9.12 -3.60
CA ASN A 49 1.56 -9.14 -4.60
C ASN A 49 2.15 -9.36 -5.98
N ARG A 50 1.39 -10.02 -6.86
CA ARG A 50 1.56 -9.87 -8.31
C ARG A 50 1.45 -8.38 -8.68
N PRO A 51 1.92 -7.98 -9.87
CA PRO A 51 1.92 -6.59 -10.30
C PRO A 51 0.63 -5.83 -10.00
N ALA A 52 0.73 -4.80 -9.16
CA ALA A 52 -0.39 -3.98 -8.73
C ALA A 52 0.05 -2.54 -8.48
N VAL A 53 -0.85 -1.60 -8.74
CA VAL A 53 -0.72 -0.21 -8.31
C VAL A 53 -1.75 0.06 -7.21
N VAL A 54 -1.26 0.57 -6.08
CA VAL A 54 -2.05 0.77 -4.88
C VAL A 54 -2.02 2.24 -4.50
N PHE A 55 -3.16 2.91 -4.60
CA PHE A 55 -3.30 4.32 -4.29
C PHE A 55 -4.12 4.53 -3.01
N GLY A 56 -3.84 5.63 -2.32
CA GLY A 56 -4.42 5.97 -1.04
C GLY A 56 -5.90 6.32 -1.12
N ARG A 57 -6.58 6.22 0.02
CA ARG A 57 -8.03 6.42 0.18
C ARG A 57 -8.57 7.70 -0.48
N HIS A 58 -7.82 8.80 -0.43
CA HIS A 58 -8.26 10.13 -0.88
C HIS A 58 -7.56 10.62 -2.16
N GLN A 59 -6.96 9.71 -2.94
CA GLN A 59 -6.30 10.07 -4.19
C GLN A 59 -7.23 9.98 -5.39
N ASN A 60 -6.81 10.64 -6.48
CA ASN A 60 -7.43 10.56 -7.79
C ASN A 60 -6.61 9.59 -8.67
N PRO A 61 -7.13 8.40 -9.01
CA PRO A 61 -6.37 7.42 -9.79
C PRO A 61 -6.05 7.91 -11.21
N TRP A 62 -6.90 8.73 -11.83
CA TRP A 62 -6.62 9.29 -13.15
C TRP A 62 -5.46 10.28 -13.15
N ALA A 63 -5.20 11.00 -12.04
CA ALA A 63 -4.04 11.89 -11.94
C ALA A 63 -2.75 11.18 -11.51
N GLU A 64 -2.86 10.00 -10.90
CA GLU A 64 -1.76 9.33 -10.19
C GLU A 64 -1.24 8.08 -10.90
N VAL A 65 -2.07 7.43 -11.74
CA VAL A 65 -1.79 6.14 -12.36
C VAL A 65 -1.95 6.24 -13.87
N ALA A 66 -1.00 5.69 -14.61
CA ALA A 66 -1.15 5.43 -16.05
C ALA A 66 -2.12 4.26 -16.27
N LEU A 67 -3.43 4.52 -16.15
CA LEU A 67 -4.45 3.46 -16.14
C LEU A 67 -4.46 2.60 -17.41
N ASP A 68 -4.16 3.19 -18.58
CA ASP A 68 -4.05 2.44 -19.84
C ASP A 68 -2.82 1.53 -19.88
N GLU A 69 -1.68 2.00 -19.38
CA GLU A 69 -0.47 1.18 -19.26
C GLU A 69 -0.68 0.05 -18.24
N ALA A 70 -1.35 0.35 -17.12
CA ALA A 70 -1.69 -0.65 -16.12
C ALA A 70 -2.55 -1.77 -16.71
N ALA A 71 -3.59 -1.42 -17.46
CA ALA A 71 -4.43 -2.41 -18.15
C ALA A 71 -3.63 -3.24 -19.17
N ARG A 72 -2.83 -2.58 -20.05
CA ARG A 72 -2.01 -3.28 -21.07
C ARG A 72 -0.99 -4.23 -20.47
N ARG A 73 -0.43 -3.90 -19.30
CA ARG A 73 0.55 -4.73 -18.59
C ARG A 73 -0.08 -5.66 -17.55
N HIS A 74 -1.40 -5.82 -17.51
CA HIS A 74 -2.09 -6.64 -16.52
C HIS A 74 -1.72 -6.31 -15.06
N VAL A 75 -1.56 -5.02 -14.77
CA VAL A 75 -1.31 -4.49 -13.42
C VAL A 75 -2.65 -4.21 -12.75
N ALA A 76 -2.91 -4.85 -11.61
CA ALA A 76 -4.13 -4.61 -10.84
C ALA A 76 -4.17 -3.18 -10.27
N VAL A 77 -5.34 -2.56 -10.23
CA VAL A 77 -5.53 -1.19 -9.71
C VAL A 77 -6.37 -1.27 -8.43
N ALA A 78 -5.79 -0.89 -7.29
CA ALA A 78 -6.44 -1.02 -5.98
C ALA A 78 -6.41 0.28 -5.18
N ARG A 79 -7.56 0.68 -4.63
CA ARG A 79 -7.63 1.72 -3.60
C ARG A 79 -7.50 1.07 -2.23
N ARG A 80 -6.50 1.46 -1.44
CA ARG A 80 -6.36 0.97 -0.06
C ARG A 80 -7.16 1.79 0.95
N HIS A 81 -7.34 1.20 2.11
CA HIS A 81 -8.10 1.77 3.23
C HIS A 81 -7.37 2.92 3.95
N SER A 82 -6.04 2.92 3.97
CA SER A 82 -5.21 3.98 4.54
C SER A 82 -5.05 5.18 3.59
N GLY A 83 -4.61 6.32 4.15
CA GLY A 83 -4.21 7.48 3.37
C GLY A 83 -2.84 7.32 2.70
N GLY A 84 -2.23 8.43 2.30
CA GLY A 84 -0.89 8.47 1.67
C GLY A 84 -0.93 8.43 0.14
N GLY A 85 0.26 8.31 -0.47
CA GLY A 85 0.46 8.35 -1.92
C GLY A 85 0.32 7.00 -2.63
N THR A 86 0.59 6.98 -3.94
CA THR A 86 0.49 5.80 -4.79
C THR A 86 1.81 5.03 -4.79
N VAL A 87 1.73 3.71 -4.70
CA VAL A 87 2.87 2.79 -4.77
C VAL A 87 2.63 1.69 -5.79
N TYR A 88 3.71 1.15 -6.34
CA TYR A 88 3.68 -0.02 -7.21
C TYR A 88 4.22 -1.23 -6.45
N HIS A 89 3.57 -2.37 -6.63
CA HIS A 89 3.96 -3.66 -6.09
C HIS A 89 4.23 -4.63 -7.23
N ASP A 90 5.20 -5.50 -7.03
CA ASP A 90 5.39 -6.78 -7.71
C ASP A 90 5.95 -7.80 -6.71
N GLU A 91 6.35 -8.97 -7.20
CA GLU A 91 6.92 -10.03 -6.36
C GLU A 91 8.27 -9.64 -5.74
N GLY A 92 8.95 -8.62 -6.25
CA GLY A 92 10.18 -8.04 -5.71
C GLY A 92 9.94 -7.03 -4.57
N ASN A 93 8.68 -6.80 -4.18
CA ASN A 93 8.29 -5.96 -3.07
C ASN A 93 7.67 -6.77 -1.92
N LEU A 94 8.19 -6.59 -0.70
CA LEU A 94 7.59 -7.09 0.53
C LEU A 94 6.73 -6.01 1.18
N ASN A 95 5.49 -6.32 1.52
CA ASN A 95 4.64 -5.46 2.35
C ASN A 95 4.65 -6.00 3.78
N ILE A 96 4.73 -5.08 4.74
CA ILE A 96 4.67 -5.38 6.17
C ILE A 96 3.56 -4.53 6.78
N SER A 97 2.66 -5.15 7.54
CA SER A 97 1.62 -4.46 8.30
C SER A 97 1.77 -4.78 9.78
N LEU A 98 2.10 -3.76 10.59
CA LEU A 98 2.29 -3.87 12.02
C LEU A 98 1.04 -3.39 12.74
N LEU A 99 0.27 -4.33 13.30
CA LEU A 99 -0.98 -4.10 14.01
C LEU A 99 -0.72 -3.96 15.50
N THR A 100 -1.13 -2.82 16.05
CA THR A 100 -0.95 -2.45 17.46
C THR A 100 -2.24 -1.85 18.00
N SER A 101 -2.33 -1.69 19.32
CA SER A 101 -3.35 -0.78 19.87
C SER A 101 -3.04 0.65 19.44
N GLN A 102 -4.03 1.52 19.41
CA GLN A 102 -3.85 2.94 19.10
C GLN A 102 -2.85 3.59 20.08
N LYS A 103 -2.87 3.20 21.36
CA LYS A 103 -1.95 3.71 22.38
C LYS A 103 -0.49 3.30 22.12
N ALA A 104 -0.27 2.09 21.60
CA ALA A 104 1.06 1.57 21.29
C ALA A 104 1.57 1.97 19.89
N HIS A 105 0.71 2.55 19.04
CA HIS A 105 1.06 2.90 17.67
C HIS A 105 2.19 3.93 17.61
N CYS A 106 3.33 3.54 17.05
CA CYS A 106 4.50 4.41 16.90
C CYS A 106 5.26 4.11 15.60
N ARG A 107 5.10 4.96 14.59
CA ARG A 107 5.77 4.79 13.28
C ARG A 107 7.29 4.83 13.38
N LYS A 108 7.82 5.80 14.13
CA LYS A 108 9.27 5.95 14.34
C LYS A 108 9.90 4.68 14.92
N ARG A 109 9.33 4.15 16.01
CA ARG A 109 9.77 2.88 16.64
C ARG A 109 9.80 1.74 15.63
N ASN A 110 8.72 1.62 14.84
CA ASN A 110 8.59 0.58 13.83
C ASN A 110 9.69 0.70 12.76
N LEU A 111 9.93 1.91 12.23
CA LEU A 111 10.95 2.15 11.21
C LEU A 111 12.37 1.94 11.72
N GLU A 112 12.66 2.33 12.96
CA GLU A 112 13.95 2.09 13.59
C GLU A 112 14.23 0.59 13.77
N MET A 113 13.22 -0.21 14.15
CA MET A 113 13.34 -1.66 14.25
C MET A 113 13.61 -2.29 12.88
N ILE A 114 12.81 -1.96 11.86
CA ILE A 114 12.97 -2.46 10.49
C ILE A 114 14.34 -2.10 9.93
N ALA A 115 14.74 -0.82 10.05
CA ALA A 115 16.04 -0.37 9.57
C ALA A 115 17.18 -1.11 10.27
N ARG A 116 17.14 -1.23 11.61
CA ARG A 116 18.19 -1.94 12.37
C ARG A 116 18.33 -3.39 11.92
N ALA A 117 17.22 -4.11 11.78
CA ALA A 117 17.21 -5.49 11.32
C ALA A 117 17.88 -5.62 9.93
N ILE A 118 17.46 -4.78 8.98
CA ILE A 118 17.98 -4.78 7.61
C ILE A 118 19.48 -4.49 7.57
N ASN A 119 19.94 -3.44 8.27
CA ASN A 119 21.37 -3.07 8.29
C ASN A 119 22.24 -4.13 8.99
N GLY A 120 21.68 -4.88 9.94
CA GLY A 120 22.41 -5.97 10.60
C GLY A 120 22.54 -7.23 9.75
N ARG A 121 21.62 -7.45 8.80
CA ARG A 121 21.52 -8.70 8.03
C ARG A 121 22.05 -8.59 6.59
N PHE A 122 21.93 -7.43 5.96
CA PHE A 122 22.24 -7.23 4.55
C PHE A 122 23.35 -6.19 4.37
N ALA A 123 24.11 -6.29 3.28
CA ALA A 123 25.19 -5.35 2.95
C ALA A 123 24.65 -4.03 2.38
N VAL A 124 23.78 -3.35 3.13
CA VAL A 124 23.07 -2.13 2.72
C VAL A 124 23.12 -1.09 3.85
N LYS A 125 22.84 0.17 3.52
CA LYS A 125 22.62 1.22 4.53
C LYS A 125 21.22 1.81 4.40
N VAL A 126 20.30 1.40 5.26
CA VAL A 126 18.91 1.88 5.27
C VAL A 126 18.64 2.77 6.47
N VAL A 127 18.06 3.95 6.26
CA VAL A 127 17.78 4.91 7.33
C VAL A 127 16.34 5.44 7.28
N PRO A 128 15.70 5.70 8.42
CA PRO A 128 14.43 6.43 8.46
C PRO A 128 14.62 7.89 8.03
N THR A 129 13.62 8.41 7.32
CA THR A 129 13.55 9.82 6.93
C THR A 129 12.66 10.63 7.89
N SER A 130 12.71 11.95 7.79
CA SER A 130 11.84 12.85 8.57
C SER A 130 10.34 12.72 8.24
N ARG A 131 10.00 12.03 7.14
CA ARG A 131 8.61 11.80 6.71
C ARG A 131 8.07 10.42 7.08
N ASP A 132 8.74 9.71 7.98
CA ASP A 132 8.40 8.34 8.36
C ASP A 132 8.40 7.38 7.15
N ASP A 133 9.39 7.51 6.25
CA ASP A 133 9.72 6.55 5.16
C ASP A 133 11.12 5.94 5.41
N LEU A 134 11.55 4.95 4.62
CA LEU A 134 12.95 4.49 4.59
C LEU A 134 13.63 4.77 3.25
N GLU A 135 14.92 5.09 3.32
CA GLU A 135 15.78 5.30 2.16
C GLU A 135 17.13 4.57 2.32
N MET A 136 17.72 4.20 1.18
CA MET A 136 19.06 3.66 1.07
C MET A 136 20.08 4.77 0.89
N GLN A 137 21.25 4.59 1.51
CA GLN A 137 22.39 5.47 1.45
C GLN A 137 23.61 4.74 0.86
N PRO A 138 24.46 5.42 0.07
CA PRO A 138 24.35 6.83 -0.34
C PRO A 138 23.22 7.07 -1.35
N GLY A 139 22.89 8.36 -1.55
CA GLY A 139 22.03 8.83 -2.65
C GLY A 139 20.56 9.07 -2.31
N SER A 140 20.14 8.94 -1.04
CA SER A 140 18.74 9.20 -0.60
C SER A 140 17.72 8.51 -1.51
N ARG A 141 17.97 7.22 -1.80
CA ARG A 141 17.14 6.40 -2.68
C ARG A 141 16.00 5.80 -1.87
N LYS A 142 14.77 6.26 -2.06
CA LYS A 142 13.60 5.73 -1.34
C LYS A 142 13.46 4.22 -1.62
N CYS A 143 13.40 3.42 -0.56
CA CYS A 143 13.24 1.96 -0.64
C CYS A 143 12.02 1.45 0.14
N SER A 144 11.34 2.33 0.89
CA SER A 144 10.11 2.02 1.61
C SER A 144 9.20 3.24 1.63
N GLY A 145 7.90 3.03 1.38
CA GLY A 145 6.87 4.02 1.63
C GLY A 145 5.91 3.52 2.72
N THR A 146 5.45 4.42 3.60
CA THR A 146 4.54 4.05 4.68
C THR A 146 3.17 4.71 4.60
N ALA A 147 2.19 4.06 5.23
CA ALA A 147 0.93 4.66 5.60
C ALA A 147 0.37 3.98 6.85
N ALA A 148 -0.62 4.62 7.47
CA ALA A 148 -1.24 4.11 8.69
C ALA A 148 -2.75 4.31 8.65
N ARG A 149 -3.44 3.52 9.46
CA ARG A 149 -4.88 3.62 9.68
C ARG A 149 -5.17 3.30 11.14
N ILE A 150 -6.03 4.12 11.75
CA ILE A 150 -6.50 3.96 13.12
C ILE A 150 -8.02 3.84 13.09
N VAL A 151 -8.55 2.78 13.69
CA VAL A 151 -9.99 2.51 13.76
C VAL A 151 -10.31 1.87 15.10
N ARG A 152 -11.27 2.44 15.84
CA ARG A 152 -11.83 1.85 17.08
C ARG A 152 -10.76 1.38 18.09
N GLY A 153 -9.77 2.24 18.39
CA GLY A 153 -8.72 1.93 19.36
C GLY A 153 -7.62 0.99 18.85
N ARG A 154 -7.65 0.60 17.58
CA ARG A 154 -6.64 -0.25 16.93
C ARG A 154 -5.98 0.50 15.79
N ALA A 155 -4.75 0.13 15.47
CA ALA A 155 -4.00 0.75 14.40
C ALA A 155 -3.21 -0.28 13.61
N TYR A 156 -3.01 -0.04 12.32
CA TYR A 156 -1.88 -0.61 11.61
C TYR A 156 -0.95 0.48 11.12
N HIS A 157 0.35 0.18 11.12
CA HIS A 157 1.37 0.86 10.34
C HIS A 157 1.80 -0.11 9.25
N HIS A 158 1.50 0.19 7.99
CA HIS A 158 1.98 -0.64 6.88
C HIS A 158 3.01 0.07 6.04
N MET A 159 3.86 -0.72 5.40
CA MET A 159 4.94 -0.22 4.58
C MET A 159 5.31 -1.21 3.49
N THR A 160 5.82 -0.65 2.39
CA THR A 160 6.51 -1.41 1.36
C THR A 160 7.99 -1.56 1.72
N MET A 161 8.64 -2.58 1.21
CA MET A 161 10.09 -2.71 1.18
C MET A 161 10.49 -3.22 -0.20
N LEU A 162 11.15 -2.36 -0.97
CA LEU A 162 11.61 -2.68 -2.32
C LEU A 162 12.87 -3.54 -2.22
N VAL A 163 12.77 -4.80 -2.64
CA VAL A 163 13.87 -5.76 -2.54
C VAL A 163 14.51 -6.00 -3.90
N ASP A 164 13.68 -6.27 -4.92
CA ASP A 164 14.10 -6.59 -6.29
C ASP A 164 13.00 -6.20 -7.30
N VAL A 165 12.48 -4.98 -7.14
CA VAL A 165 11.34 -4.47 -7.92
C VAL A 165 11.77 -4.04 -9.33
N ASP A 166 10.89 -4.21 -10.32
CA ASP A 166 11.08 -3.64 -11.66
C ASP A 166 10.84 -2.11 -11.63
N LEU A 167 11.92 -1.34 -11.49
CA LEU A 167 11.87 0.13 -11.44
C LEU A 167 11.37 0.77 -12.75
N ALA A 168 11.61 0.13 -13.90
CA ALA A 168 11.14 0.64 -15.18
C ALA A 168 9.60 0.52 -15.26
N ARG A 169 9.05 -0.62 -14.86
CA ARG A 169 7.60 -0.80 -14.76
C ARG A 169 6.98 0.09 -13.68
N LEU A 170 7.59 0.19 -12.50
CA LEU A 170 7.15 1.10 -11.44
C LEU A 170 7.03 2.54 -11.96
N SER A 171 8.09 3.05 -12.58
CA SER A 171 8.13 4.45 -13.04
C SER A 171 7.12 4.72 -14.17
N GLY A 172 6.90 3.76 -15.07
CA GLY A 172 5.90 3.85 -16.13
C GLY A 172 4.46 3.86 -15.60
N ILE A 173 4.15 3.04 -14.59
CA ILE A 173 2.80 2.92 -14.03
C ILE A 173 2.43 4.13 -13.15
N LEU A 174 3.38 4.70 -12.41
CA LEU A 174 3.16 5.82 -11.49
C LEU A 174 3.20 7.21 -12.17
N ARG A 175 3.14 7.25 -13.50
CA ARG A 175 3.15 8.50 -14.28
C ARG A 175 1.93 8.55 -15.19
N SER A 176 0.83 9.08 -14.66
CA SER A 176 -0.36 9.35 -15.47
C SER A 176 -0.07 10.37 -16.57
N ASP A 177 -0.53 10.06 -17.77
CA ASP A 177 -0.63 10.93 -18.93
C ASP A 177 -1.78 11.94 -18.84
N LEU A 178 -2.78 11.66 -18.00
CA LEU A 178 -3.93 12.53 -17.75
C LEU A 178 -3.65 13.56 -16.64
N GLN A 179 -2.50 13.50 -15.97
CA GLN A 179 -2.19 14.33 -14.81
C GLN A 179 -2.38 15.84 -15.08
N THR A 180 -1.97 16.33 -16.26
CA THR A 180 -2.07 17.75 -16.63
C THR A 180 -3.50 18.17 -16.99
N ARG A 181 -4.37 17.22 -17.31
CA ARG A 181 -5.78 17.44 -17.69
C ARG A 181 -6.72 17.34 -16.49
N VAL A 182 -6.22 16.96 -15.30
CA VAL A 182 -7.02 16.80 -14.08
C VAL A 182 -6.80 17.96 -13.12
N ARG A 183 -7.87 18.67 -12.78
CA ARG A 183 -7.88 19.71 -11.74
C ARG A 183 -8.61 19.18 -10.50
N SER A 184 -7.86 18.83 -9.45
CA SER A 184 -8.40 18.17 -8.26
C SER A 184 -7.72 18.63 -6.97
N THR A 185 -8.47 18.61 -5.86
CA THR A 185 -7.96 18.78 -4.48
C THR A 185 -7.63 17.45 -3.79
N ALA A 186 -7.73 16.33 -4.52
CA ALA A 186 -7.36 15.02 -4.02
C ALA A 186 -5.91 14.97 -3.52
N THR A 187 -5.62 14.08 -2.57
CA THR A 187 -4.27 13.89 -2.05
C THR A 187 -3.31 13.50 -3.18
N ARG A 188 -2.24 14.26 -3.35
CA ARG A 188 -1.20 14.00 -4.36
C ARG A 188 -0.09 13.13 -3.79
N SER A 189 0.48 12.26 -4.62
CA SER A 189 1.71 11.56 -4.24
C SER A 189 2.89 12.53 -4.17
N VAL A 190 3.77 12.29 -3.20
CA VAL A 190 5.06 12.99 -3.13
C VAL A 190 6.11 12.11 -3.80
N ARG A 191 6.57 12.55 -4.98
CA ARG A 191 7.59 11.80 -5.74
C ARG A 191 8.92 11.83 -5.00
N ALA A 192 9.55 10.67 -4.87
CA ALA A 192 10.92 10.58 -4.39
C ALA A 192 11.88 11.02 -5.52
N PRO A 193 12.94 11.80 -5.20
CA PRO A 193 13.96 12.16 -6.20
C PRO A 193 14.69 10.94 -6.78
N ALA A 194 14.90 9.93 -5.95
CA ALA A 194 15.51 8.66 -6.34
C ALA A 194 14.81 7.49 -5.65
N VAL A 195 14.82 6.32 -6.29
CA VAL A 195 14.25 5.07 -5.79
C VAL A 195 15.34 3.99 -5.85
N GLY A 196 15.40 3.12 -4.84
CA GLY A 196 16.36 2.03 -4.76
C GLY A 196 15.72 0.78 -4.16
N TYR A 197 16.37 -0.36 -4.33
CA TYR A 197 15.93 -1.65 -3.80
C TYR A 197 17.12 -2.42 -3.21
N LEU A 198 16.86 -3.30 -2.24
CA LEU A 198 17.94 -3.92 -1.45
C LEU A 198 18.95 -4.71 -2.28
N ARG A 199 18.48 -5.47 -3.29
CA ARG A 199 19.34 -6.27 -4.17
C ARG A 199 20.29 -5.43 -5.03
N GLN A 200 20.04 -4.13 -5.16
CA GLN A 200 20.93 -3.20 -5.86
C GLN A 200 22.30 -3.10 -5.17
N ASP A 201 22.31 -3.19 -3.84
CA ASP A 201 23.51 -3.02 -3.02
C ASP A 201 23.98 -4.37 -2.42
N ASP A 202 23.06 -5.34 -2.22
CA ASP A 202 23.37 -6.70 -1.77
C ASP A 202 22.83 -7.76 -2.75
N ALA A 203 23.49 -7.90 -3.90
CA ALA A 203 23.00 -8.72 -5.02
C ALA A 203 22.87 -10.22 -4.74
N ARG A 204 23.61 -10.74 -3.75
CA ARG A 204 23.64 -12.17 -3.39
C ARG A 204 22.89 -12.48 -2.11
N GLY A 205 22.81 -11.54 -1.17
CA GLY A 205 22.18 -11.74 0.13
C GLY A 205 20.70 -11.34 0.17
N ALA A 206 20.29 -10.33 -0.59
CA ALA A 206 18.93 -9.79 -0.51
C ALA A 206 17.94 -10.56 -1.40
N SER A 207 16.89 -11.09 -0.78
CA SER A 207 15.70 -11.62 -1.42
C SER A 207 14.48 -11.34 -0.55
N VAL A 208 13.27 -11.40 -1.11
CA VAL A 208 12.03 -11.15 -0.36
C VAL A 208 11.88 -12.14 0.80
N ASP A 209 12.22 -13.41 0.58
CA ASP A 209 12.16 -14.43 1.63
C ASP A 209 13.23 -14.20 2.71
N ALA A 210 14.45 -13.80 2.33
CA ALA A 210 15.50 -13.47 3.28
C ALA A 210 15.12 -12.24 4.13
N LEU A 211 14.50 -11.24 3.52
CA LEU A 211 13.98 -10.07 4.25
C LEU A 211 12.85 -10.48 5.20
N ALA A 212 11.88 -11.29 4.75
CA ALA A 212 10.80 -11.76 5.60
C ALA A 212 11.32 -12.54 6.83
N ALA A 213 12.30 -13.43 6.63
CA ALA A 213 12.96 -14.15 7.73
C ALA A 213 13.68 -13.18 8.68
N CYS A 214 14.45 -12.23 8.14
CA CYS A 214 15.16 -11.21 8.92
C CYS A 214 14.21 -10.39 9.81
N LEU A 215 13.07 -9.96 9.25
CA LEU A 215 12.08 -9.19 10.00
C LEU A 215 11.33 -10.05 11.02
N ALA A 216 11.09 -11.33 10.71
CA ALA A 216 10.54 -12.28 11.68
C ALA A 216 11.47 -12.45 12.88
N ASP A 217 12.77 -12.62 12.66
CA ASP A 217 13.77 -12.73 13.74
C ASP A 217 13.80 -11.47 14.61
N ALA A 218 13.89 -10.28 13.99
CA ALA A 218 13.86 -9.01 14.69
C ALA A 218 12.56 -8.77 15.46
N TRP A 219 11.42 -9.24 14.93
CA TRP A 219 10.15 -9.19 15.64
C TRP A 219 10.21 -10.07 16.90
N ARG A 220 10.71 -11.32 16.80
CA ARG A 220 10.80 -12.23 17.96
C ARG A 220 11.62 -11.68 19.12
N GLU A 221 12.66 -10.89 18.86
CA GLU A 221 13.45 -10.24 19.91
C GLU A 221 12.63 -9.27 20.80
N GLY A 222 11.52 -8.74 20.29
CA GLY A 222 10.65 -7.78 20.98
C GLY A 222 9.55 -8.38 21.85
N PHE A 223 9.39 -9.70 21.87
CA PHE A 223 8.26 -10.38 22.53
C PHE A 223 8.73 -11.61 23.31
N GLU A 224 8.04 -11.94 24.41
CA GLU A 224 8.37 -13.13 25.21
C GLU A 224 8.02 -14.43 24.48
N LYS A 225 6.93 -14.39 23.70
CA LYS A 225 6.47 -15.51 22.89
C LYS A 225 5.90 -14.96 21.59
N VAL A 226 6.25 -15.62 20.48
CA VAL A 226 5.70 -15.31 19.16
C VAL A 226 5.08 -16.55 18.54
N ASP A 227 3.81 -16.43 18.16
CA ASP A 227 3.15 -17.43 17.32
C ASP A 227 3.28 -17.01 15.85
N GLU A 228 3.81 -17.89 15.02
CA GLU A 228 4.03 -17.64 13.59
C GLU A 228 3.21 -18.61 12.74
N THR A 229 2.49 -18.08 11.75
CA THR A 229 1.59 -18.85 10.91
C THR A 229 1.69 -18.42 9.44
N ARG A 230 1.45 -19.36 8.54
CA ARG A 230 1.18 -19.08 7.13
C ARG A 230 -0.32 -19.26 6.91
N VAL A 231 -0.96 -18.27 6.30
CA VAL A 231 -2.41 -18.26 6.08
C VAL A 231 -2.69 -18.30 4.59
N ASP A 232 -3.54 -19.26 4.19
CA ASP A 232 -4.18 -19.22 2.88
C ASP A 232 -5.25 -18.13 2.87
N VAL A 233 -4.81 -16.92 2.54
CA VAL A 233 -5.71 -15.77 2.44
C VAL A 233 -6.71 -15.95 1.30
N GLY A 234 -6.35 -16.70 0.25
CA GLY A 234 -7.28 -17.06 -0.81
C GLY A 234 -8.43 -17.91 -0.26
N GLU A 235 -8.16 -18.88 0.59
CA GLU A 235 -9.19 -19.63 1.31
C GLU A 235 -9.99 -18.76 2.26
N ALA A 236 -9.34 -17.90 3.05
CA ALA A 236 -10.02 -16.99 3.96
C ALA A 236 -11.04 -16.09 3.23
N THR A 237 -10.78 -15.71 1.98
CA THR A 237 -11.74 -14.93 1.18
C THR A 237 -13.02 -15.69 0.83
N ARG A 238 -13.00 -17.02 0.89
CA ARG A 238 -14.17 -17.90 0.65
C ARG A 238 -14.88 -18.28 1.95
N THR A 239 -14.13 -18.44 3.03
CA THR A 239 -14.63 -19.04 4.29
C THR A 239 -14.91 -18.01 5.39
N VAL A 240 -14.27 -16.84 5.36
CA VAL A 240 -14.42 -15.81 6.39
C VAL A 240 -15.28 -14.66 5.86
N GLU A 241 -16.49 -14.51 6.39
CA GLU A 241 -17.48 -13.52 5.92
C GLU A 241 -16.92 -12.09 5.89
N GLY A 242 -16.15 -11.70 6.90
CA GLY A 242 -15.55 -10.36 6.96
C GLY A 242 -14.53 -10.11 5.85
N VAL A 243 -13.75 -11.13 5.46
CA VAL A 243 -12.77 -11.04 4.37
C VAL A 243 -13.51 -10.99 3.03
N ARG A 244 -14.54 -11.82 2.85
CA ARG A 244 -15.38 -11.82 1.65
C ARG A 244 -16.07 -10.47 1.44
N LYS A 245 -16.68 -9.87 2.46
CA LYS A 245 -17.28 -8.53 2.32
C LYS A 245 -16.25 -7.47 1.93
N ALA A 246 -15.05 -7.54 2.51
CA ALA A 246 -13.98 -6.62 2.17
C ALA A 246 -13.46 -6.81 0.73
N ILE A 247 -13.40 -8.05 0.22
CA ILE A 247 -12.98 -8.29 -1.17
C ILE A 247 -14.00 -7.76 -2.18
N ASP A 248 -15.29 -7.93 -1.88
CA ASP A 248 -16.39 -7.43 -2.72
C ASP A 248 -16.31 -5.89 -2.82
N GLU A 249 -16.10 -5.19 -1.69
CA GLU A 249 -15.85 -3.74 -1.68
C GLU A 249 -14.58 -3.37 -2.46
N LEU A 250 -13.45 -4.04 -2.20
CA LEU A 250 -12.16 -3.69 -2.79
C LEU A 250 -12.11 -3.85 -4.32
N ARG A 251 -12.99 -4.66 -4.90
CA ARG A 251 -13.14 -4.86 -6.35
C ARG A 251 -14.22 -3.98 -6.97
N ASP A 252 -15.09 -3.38 -6.17
CA ASP A 252 -16.17 -2.54 -6.67
C ASP A 252 -15.61 -1.27 -7.34
N TRP A 253 -16.16 -0.93 -8.50
CA TRP A 253 -15.85 0.32 -9.19
C TRP A 253 -16.18 1.53 -8.30
N GLU A 254 -17.28 1.47 -7.53
CA GLU A 254 -17.67 2.55 -6.63
C GLU A 254 -16.63 2.78 -5.53
N TRP A 255 -15.91 1.73 -5.12
CA TRP A 255 -14.78 1.85 -4.21
C TRP A 255 -13.52 2.36 -4.92
N ILE A 256 -13.09 1.70 -5.99
CA ILE A 256 -11.83 2.00 -6.68
C ILE A 256 -11.87 3.42 -7.25
N TYR A 257 -12.94 3.77 -7.98
CA TYR A 257 -13.06 5.02 -8.73
C TYR A 257 -14.10 5.95 -8.13
N GLY A 258 -15.22 5.42 -7.65
CA GLY A 258 -16.34 6.22 -7.10
C GLY A 258 -16.00 6.99 -5.82
N ARG A 259 -15.00 6.56 -5.05
CA ARG A 259 -14.50 7.31 -3.87
C ARG A 259 -13.55 8.46 -4.21
N THR A 260 -13.28 8.72 -5.48
CA THR A 260 -12.39 9.81 -5.89
C THR A 260 -13.03 11.16 -5.55
N PRO A 261 -12.31 12.06 -4.84
CA PRO A 261 -12.78 13.43 -4.63
C PRO A 261 -13.16 14.11 -5.94
N ALA A 262 -14.19 14.96 -5.92
CA ALA A 262 -14.65 15.67 -7.11
C ALA A 262 -13.50 16.41 -7.81
N PHE A 263 -13.52 16.43 -9.14
CA PHE A 263 -12.49 17.06 -9.94
C PHE A 263 -13.05 17.53 -11.28
N GLU A 264 -12.29 18.39 -11.96
CA GLU A 264 -12.56 18.80 -13.33
C GLU A 264 -11.56 18.14 -14.26
N PHE A 265 -12.02 17.78 -15.46
CA PHE A 265 -11.22 17.19 -16.50
C PHE A 265 -11.29 18.01 -17.78
N GLU A 266 -10.13 18.33 -18.35
CA GLU A 266 -10.02 19.05 -19.62
C GLU A 266 -9.98 18.04 -20.77
N THR A 267 -11.00 18.05 -21.63
CA THR A 267 -11.08 17.25 -22.87
C THR A 267 -9.98 17.65 -23.86
N ARG A 268 -9.74 16.85 -24.92
CA ARG A 268 -8.75 17.24 -25.95
C ARG A 268 -9.18 18.49 -26.71
N GLY A 269 -10.48 18.74 -26.79
CA GLY A 269 -11.07 19.96 -27.34
C GLY A 269 -11.04 21.18 -26.41
N GLY A 270 -10.45 21.07 -25.22
CA GLY A 270 -10.35 22.18 -24.24
C GLY A 270 -11.63 22.44 -23.42
N GLU A 271 -12.67 21.59 -23.57
CA GLU A 271 -13.84 21.64 -22.71
C GLU A 271 -13.51 21.13 -21.31
N LEU A 272 -14.00 21.82 -20.27
CA LEU A 272 -13.95 21.35 -18.90
C LEU A 272 -15.24 20.61 -18.52
N ILE A 273 -15.11 19.35 -18.14
CA ILE A 273 -16.20 18.54 -17.58
C ILE A 273 -15.98 18.32 -16.08
N LYS A 274 -17.05 18.22 -15.30
CA LYS A 274 -16.97 17.93 -13.86
C LYS A 274 -17.26 16.48 -13.58
N ILE A 275 -16.41 15.85 -12.78
CA ILE A 275 -16.53 14.47 -12.37
C ILE A 275 -16.85 14.41 -10.88
N ARG A 276 -17.90 13.68 -10.49
CA ARG A 276 -18.27 13.41 -9.09
C ARG A 276 -18.56 11.93 -8.92
N ASN A 277 -18.06 11.36 -7.83
CA ASN A 277 -18.16 9.93 -7.56
C ASN A 277 -17.71 9.06 -8.76
N GLY A 278 -16.65 9.49 -9.44
CA GLY A 278 -16.11 8.84 -10.64
C GLY A 278 -16.99 8.92 -11.89
N ARG A 279 -18.09 9.67 -11.88
CA ARG A 279 -19.04 9.80 -13.00
C ARG A 279 -19.07 11.23 -13.52
N VAL A 280 -19.39 11.38 -14.80
CA VAL A 280 -19.60 12.71 -15.39
C VAL A 280 -20.82 13.35 -14.73
N ALA A 281 -20.62 14.46 -14.04
CA ALA A 281 -21.68 15.20 -13.36
C ALA A 281 -22.16 16.39 -14.17
N GLU A 282 -21.25 17.07 -14.87
CA GLU A 282 -21.55 18.22 -15.73
C GLU A 282 -20.65 18.18 -16.96
N ALA A 283 -21.24 18.24 -18.16
CA ALA A 283 -20.56 18.34 -19.45
C ALA A 283 -21.46 19.11 -20.43
N ARG A 284 -20.90 19.64 -21.52
CA ARG A 284 -21.68 20.27 -22.60
C ARG A 284 -22.51 19.23 -23.33
N ASP A 285 -21.89 18.10 -23.69
CA ASP A 285 -22.61 16.94 -24.19
C ASP A 285 -23.40 16.29 -23.05
N GLN A 286 -24.73 16.42 -23.10
CA GLN A 286 -25.61 15.86 -22.08
C GLN A 286 -25.72 14.34 -22.16
N SER A 287 -25.36 13.72 -23.29
CA SER A 287 -25.49 12.27 -23.49
C SER A 287 -24.52 11.46 -22.60
N ILE A 288 -23.43 12.07 -22.17
CA ILE A 288 -22.41 11.43 -21.31
C ILE A 288 -22.64 11.70 -19.82
N VAL A 289 -23.61 12.54 -19.43
CA VAL A 289 -23.86 12.84 -18.01
C VAL A 289 -24.41 11.60 -17.30
N GLY A 290 -23.82 11.25 -16.16
CA GLY A 290 -24.11 10.03 -15.39
C GLY A 290 -23.22 8.84 -15.75
N GLU A 291 -22.55 8.89 -16.90
CA GLU A 291 -21.64 7.82 -17.34
C GLU A 291 -20.43 7.72 -16.43
N ARG A 292 -19.92 6.48 -16.30
CA ARG A 292 -18.68 6.23 -15.58
C ARG A 292 -17.52 6.86 -16.34
N PHE A 293 -16.62 7.53 -15.62
CA PHE A 293 -15.43 8.15 -16.20
C PHE A 293 -14.35 7.09 -16.48
N THR A 294 -14.61 6.22 -17.45
CA THR A 294 -13.75 5.09 -17.82
C THR A 294 -12.70 5.50 -18.86
N ARG A 295 -11.76 4.60 -19.14
CA ARG A 295 -10.70 4.81 -20.15
C ARG A 295 -11.31 4.92 -21.55
N GLU A 296 -12.37 4.16 -21.81
CA GLU A 296 -13.11 4.17 -23.07
C GLU A 296 -13.81 5.52 -23.30
N LEU A 297 -14.42 6.08 -22.26
CA LEU A 297 -15.00 7.43 -22.33
C LEU A 297 -13.90 8.49 -22.52
N ILE A 298 -12.80 8.40 -21.76
CA ILE A 298 -11.67 9.34 -21.88
C ILE A 298 -11.06 9.31 -23.29
N ALA A 299 -11.03 8.17 -23.96
CA ALA A 299 -10.45 8.03 -25.30
C ALA A 299 -11.22 8.85 -26.36
N VAL A 300 -12.50 9.12 -26.14
CA VAL A 300 -13.37 9.90 -27.04
C VAL A 300 -13.58 11.36 -26.59
N LEU A 301 -12.96 11.77 -25.46
CA LEU A 301 -12.98 13.13 -24.88
C LEU A 301 -11.68 13.92 -25.16
#